data_AF-A0A927VT34-F1
#
_entry.id   AF-A0A927VT34-F1
#
_cell.length_a   1.000
_cell.length_b   1.000
_cell.length_c   1.000
_cell.angle_alpha   90.00
_cell.angle_beta   90.00
_cell.angle_gamma   90.00
#
_symmetry.space_group_name_H-M   'P 1'
#
loop_
_entity.id
_entity.type
_entity.pdbx_description
1 polymer ?
#
loop_
_entity_poly.entity_id
_entity_poly.type
_entity_poly.pdbx_seq_one_letter_code
_entity_poly.pdbx_strand_id
1 'polypeptide(L)'
;MKTSILAVGTELLFGQTVNTNASYLSENLNLMGFDVMYHFVVGDNPWRLMEKLEDAFSDTDLVILTGGLGPTQDDLTKEMVAEYMGADMYLDEKVVSDLKAIFEKRGGDMAENNMKQAYLPSGCTPFYNASGTAPGFALEKDGKIAVCLPGPPREMKWLFENGVRDYLEQFIEKKMVYRVIRTIGIGESDLEMLLMPLIDGQTDPTVATYAKEGECTLRVASQRDTAEEAAAAVDDMCARVAALAGEYIYSYDDEDLNEVVVKILKDKGLTIASAESCTGGLFAGSITDVPGASEVLSSSYVTYSNESKIKEIGVP
;
A
#
# COMPACT_ATOMS: atom_id res chain seq x y z
N MET A 1 -17.80 0.07 4.94
CA MET A 1 -18.35 -0.13 3.58
C MET A 1 -17.58 -1.28 2.96
N LYS A 2 -18.27 -2.30 2.42
CA LYS A 2 -17.61 -3.48 1.84
C LYS A 2 -17.01 -3.14 0.48
N THR A 3 -15.75 -3.51 0.28
CA THR A 3 -14.97 -3.12 -0.89
C THR A 3 -14.32 -4.33 -1.57
N SER A 4 -14.33 -4.36 -2.91
CA SER A 4 -13.50 -5.26 -3.71
C SER A 4 -12.44 -4.49 -4.47
N ILE A 5 -11.29 -5.11 -4.70
CA ILE A 5 -10.28 -4.63 -5.65
C ILE A 5 -10.30 -5.57 -6.86
N LEU A 6 -10.41 -5.02 -8.07
CA LEU A 6 -10.45 -5.80 -9.32
C LEU A 6 -9.32 -5.31 -10.25
N ALA A 7 -8.26 -6.08 -10.35
CA ALA A 7 -7.15 -5.76 -11.25
C ALA A 7 -7.39 -6.37 -12.65
N VAL A 8 -7.27 -5.53 -13.68
CA VAL A 8 -7.40 -5.90 -15.09
C VAL A 8 -6.02 -5.90 -15.73
N GLY A 9 -5.58 -7.06 -16.22
CA GLY A 9 -4.31 -7.22 -16.92
C GLY A 9 -3.92 -8.68 -17.07
N THR A 10 -3.75 -9.13 -18.31
CA THR A 10 -3.37 -10.52 -18.62
C THR A 10 -1.98 -10.89 -18.07
N GLU A 11 -1.06 -9.92 -17.99
CA GLU A 11 0.28 -10.07 -17.42
C GLU A 11 0.27 -10.43 -15.92
N LEU A 12 -0.78 -10.04 -15.19
CA LEU A 12 -0.99 -10.42 -13.79
C LEU A 12 -1.36 -11.90 -13.69
N LEU A 13 -2.25 -12.38 -14.57
CA LEU A 13 -2.65 -13.79 -14.63
C LEU A 13 -1.49 -14.71 -15.07
N PHE A 14 -0.58 -14.20 -15.90
CA PHE A 14 0.61 -14.92 -16.32
C PHE A 14 1.76 -14.86 -15.29
N GLY A 15 1.58 -14.11 -14.19
CA GLY A 15 2.60 -13.95 -13.16
C GLY A 15 3.85 -13.20 -13.63
N GLN A 16 3.75 -12.43 -14.72
CA GLN A 16 4.85 -11.61 -15.22
C GLN A 16 5.04 -10.35 -14.37
N THR A 17 3.96 -9.87 -13.76
CA THR A 17 3.95 -8.74 -12.85
C THR A 17 3.24 -9.13 -11.56
N VAL A 18 3.87 -8.81 -10.43
CA VAL A 18 3.23 -8.95 -9.11
C VAL A 18 2.20 -7.85 -8.94
N ASN A 19 0.99 -8.18 -8.48
CA ASN A 19 -0.10 -7.24 -8.26
C ASN A 19 0.13 -6.35 -7.00
N THR A 20 1.13 -5.48 -7.07
CA THR A 20 1.48 -4.54 -6.00
C THR A 20 0.44 -3.43 -5.83
N ASN A 21 -0.38 -3.17 -6.86
CA ASN A 21 -1.47 -2.21 -6.78
C ASN A 21 -2.53 -2.64 -5.77
N ALA A 22 -2.93 -3.91 -5.78
CA ALA A 22 -3.91 -4.43 -4.82
C ALA A 22 -3.40 -4.33 -3.38
N SER A 23 -2.12 -4.62 -3.12
CA SER A 23 -1.53 -4.43 -1.79
C SER A 23 -1.58 -2.96 -1.34
N TYR A 24 -1.16 -2.02 -2.20
CA TYR A 24 -1.19 -0.60 -1.88
C TYR A 24 -2.60 -0.08 -1.59
N LEU A 25 -3.56 -0.43 -2.44
CA LEU A 25 -4.95 -0.02 -2.27
C LEU A 25 -5.55 -0.64 -1.01
N SER A 26 -5.24 -1.92 -0.71
CA SER A 26 -5.71 -2.57 0.50
C SER A 26 -5.26 -1.84 1.75
N GLU A 27 -3.97 -1.54 1.83
CA GLU A 27 -3.39 -0.84 2.97
C GLU A 27 -4.09 0.52 3.19
N ASN A 28 -4.21 1.31 2.13
CA ASN A 28 -4.81 2.64 2.21
C ASN A 28 -6.32 2.61 2.47
N LEU A 29 -7.06 1.66 1.89
CA LEU A 29 -8.48 1.50 2.14
C LEU A 29 -8.75 1.06 3.58
N ASN A 30 -7.93 0.14 4.12
CA ASN A 30 -8.01 -0.26 5.52
C ASN A 30 -7.67 0.90 6.47
N LEU A 31 -6.66 1.72 6.13
CA LEU A 31 -6.33 2.97 6.83
C LEU A 31 -7.55 3.91 6.90
N MET A 32 -8.30 3.99 5.81
CA MET A 32 -9.51 4.81 5.70
C MET A 32 -10.75 4.17 6.34
N GLY A 33 -10.67 2.92 6.81
CA GLY A 33 -11.80 2.22 7.43
C GLY A 33 -12.77 1.56 6.44
N PHE A 34 -12.32 1.26 5.22
CA PHE A 34 -13.04 0.41 4.28
C PHE A 34 -12.70 -1.07 4.51
N ASP A 35 -13.70 -1.93 4.41
CA ASP A 35 -13.56 -3.37 4.59
C ASP A 35 -13.24 -4.02 3.24
N VAL A 36 -11.95 -4.25 2.97
CA VAL A 36 -11.53 -4.92 1.73
C VAL A 36 -11.80 -6.42 1.84
N MET A 37 -12.85 -6.88 1.15
CA MET A 37 -13.36 -8.26 1.23
C MET A 37 -12.68 -9.19 0.23
N TYR A 38 -12.43 -8.70 -0.99
CA TYR A 38 -12.00 -9.53 -2.11
C TYR A 38 -11.00 -8.85 -3.01
N HIS A 39 -10.03 -9.62 -3.49
CA HIS A 39 -9.18 -9.26 -4.62
C HIS A 39 -9.52 -10.16 -5.80
N PHE A 40 -9.90 -9.54 -6.92
CA PHE A 40 -10.09 -10.20 -8.20
C PHE A 40 -8.97 -9.81 -9.16
N VAL A 41 -8.58 -10.76 -10.01
CA VAL A 41 -7.70 -10.50 -11.15
C VAL A 41 -8.36 -11.07 -12.38
N VAL A 42 -8.45 -10.28 -13.44
CA VAL A 42 -9.08 -10.66 -14.71
C VAL A 42 -8.19 -10.24 -15.88
N GLY A 43 -8.24 -11.03 -16.97
CA GLY A 43 -7.57 -10.66 -18.21
C GLY A 43 -8.39 -9.63 -19.00
N ASP A 44 -7.79 -9.12 -20.07
CA ASP A 44 -8.32 -8.00 -20.89
C ASP A 44 -9.48 -8.40 -21.83
N ASN A 45 -10.34 -9.33 -21.39
CA ASN A 45 -11.49 -9.79 -22.17
C ASN A 45 -12.78 -9.14 -21.66
N PRO A 46 -13.54 -8.41 -22.53
CA PRO A 46 -14.78 -7.72 -22.16
C PRO A 46 -15.77 -8.55 -21.35
N TRP A 47 -16.08 -9.75 -21.84
CA TRP A 47 -17.06 -10.64 -21.19
C TRP A 47 -16.61 -11.10 -19.81
N ARG A 48 -15.31 -11.32 -19.60
CA ARG A 48 -14.75 -11.71 -18.29
C ARG A 48 -14.84 -10.56 -17.32
N LEU A 49 -14.54 -9.34 -17.78
CA LEU A 49 -14.64 -8.16 -16.95
C LEU A 49 -16.09 -7.90 -16.53
N MET A 50 -17.05 -8.02 -17.45
CA MET A 50 -18.48 -7.89 -17.13
C MET A 50 -18.95 -8.93 -16.10
N GLU A 51 -18.60 -10.21 -16.29
CA GLU A 51 -18.90 -11.27 -15.32
C GLU A 51 -18.29 -10.97 -13.95
N LYS A 52 -17.02 -10.52 -13.89
CA LYS A 52 -16.38 -10.20 -12.60
C LYS A 52 -16.90 -8.92 -11.96
N LEU A 53 -17.40 -7.95 -12.73
CA LEU A 53 -18.10 -6.79 -12.19
C LEU A 53 -19.40 -7.21 -11.49
N GLU A 54 -20.18 -8.11 -12.11
CA GLU A 54 -21.39 -8.67 -11.50
C GLU A 54 -21.07 -9.39 -10.19
N ASP A 55 -20.08 -10.28 -10.21
CA ASP A 55 -19.63 -10.99 -9.00
C ASP A 55 -19.17 -10.03 -7.91
N ALA A 56 -18.35 -9.03 -8.25
CA ALA A 56 -17.82 -8.09 -7.26
C ALA A 56 -18.95 -7.26 -6.61
N PHE A 57 -19.87 -6.73 -7.40
CA PHE A 57 -20.98 -5.90 -6.90
C PHE A 57 -22.08 -6.70 -6.19
N SER A 58 -22.09 -8.03 -6.32
CA SER A 58 -23.05 -8.90 -5.63
C SER A 58 -22.93 -8.85 -4.10
N ASP A 59 -21.72 -8.65 -3.56
CA ASP A 59 -21.46 -8.59 -2.10
C ASP A 59 -20.66 -7.37 -1.64
N THR A 60 -20.29 -6.46 -2.55
CA THR A 60 -19.57 -5.23 -2.20
C THR A 60 -20.25 -3.97 -2.72
N ASP A 61 -20.08 -2.87 -1.99
CA ASP A 61 -20.67 -1.56 -2.31
C ASP A 61 -19.70 -0.70 -3.13
N LEU A 62 -18.41 -0.91 -2.94
CA LEU A 62 -17.33 -0.24 -3.66
C LEU A 62 -16.47 -1.26 -4.41
N VAL A 63 -16.23 -1.04 -5.70
CA VAL A 63 -15.25 -1.80 -6.49
C VAL A 63 -14.19 -0.84 -7.02
N ILE A 64 -12.94 -1.03 -6.61
CA ILE A 64 -11.80 -0.29 -7.15
C ILE A 64 -11.11 -1.13 -8.22
N LEU A 65 -11.12 -0.64 -9.45
CA LEU A 65 -10.50 -1.24 -10.60
C LEU A 65 -9.14 -0.62 -10.89
N THR A 66 -8.16 -1.44 -11.27
CA THR A 66 -6.86 -0.96 -11.78
C THR A 66 -6.54 -1.59 -13.12
N GLY A 67 -6.10 -0.81 -14.10
CA GLY A 67 -5.67 -1.30 -15.41
C GLY A 67 -6.75 -1.17 -16.50
N GLY A 68 -6.33 -1.31 -17.76
CA GLY A 68 -7.21 -1.22 -18.93
C GLY A 68 -7.80 0.17 -19.22
N LEU A 69 -7.12 1.26 -18.81
CA LEU A 69 -7.50 2.67 -19.10
C LEU A 69 -6.62 3.34 -20.16
N GLY A 70 -5.69 2.59 -20.75
CA GLY A 70 -4.78 3.07 -21.77
C GLY A 70 -5.43 3.30 -23.13
N PRO A 71 -4.62 3.65 -24.14
CA PRO A 71 -5.08 3.98 -25.49
C PRO A 71 -5.17 2.75 -26.42
N THR A 72 -4.89 1.54 -25.95
CA THR A 72 -4.85 0.34 -26.80
C THR A 72 -6.23 -0.26 -27.01
N GLN A 73 -6.33 -1.25 -27.91
CA GLN A 73 -7.59 -1.96 -28.14
C GLN A 73 -7.97 -2.87 -26.96
N ASP A 74 -6.98 -3.37 -26.22
CA ASP A 74 -7.20 -4.25 -25.07
C ASP A 74 -7.62 -3.45 -23.81
N ASP A 75 -7.39 -2.14 -23.79
CA ASP A 75 -7.81 -1.24 -22.71
C ASP A 75 -9.33 -0.98 -22.75
N LEU A 76 -10.15 -1.91 -22.23
CA LEU A 76 -11.61 -1.84 -22.31
C LEU A 76 -12.29 -1.62 -20.95
N THR A 77 -11.53 -1.35 -19.88
CA THR A 77 -12.08 -1.27 -18.53
C THR A 77 -13.13 -0.18 -18.40
N LYS A 78 -12.86 0.99 -18.98
CA LYS A 78 -13.75 2.14 -18.89
C LYS A 78 -15.09 1.89 -19.58
N GLU A 79 -15.05 1.33 -20.78
CA GLU A 79 -16.23 1.02 -21.59
C GLU A 79 -17.10 -0.03 -20.89
N MET A 80 -16.49 -1.08 -20.34
CA MET A 80 -17.23 -2.13 -19.62
C MET A 80 -17.86 -1.62 -18.32
N VAL A 81 -17.12 -0.79 -17.56
CA VAL A 81 -17.67 -0.19 -16.33
C VAL A 81 -18.81 0.78 -16.67
N ALA A 82 -18.67 1.59 -17.72
CA ALA A 82 -19.74 2.48 -18.16
C ALA A 82 -20.98 1.70 -18.59
N GLU A 83 -20.81 0.63 -19.40
CA GLU A 83 -21.90 -0.23 -19.84
C GLU A 83 -22.62 -0.90 -18.66
N TYR A 84 -21.87 -1.52 -17.75
CA TYR A 84 -22.42 -2.16 -16.55
C TYR A 84 -23.20 -1.17 -15.66
N MET A 85 -22.64 0.03 -15.48
CA MET A 85 -23.27 1.11 -14.74
C MET A 85 -24.33 1.86 -15.55
N GLY A 86 -24.57 1.51 -16.82
CA GLY A 86 -25.58 2.16 -17.66
C GLY A 86 -25.32 3.64 -17.93
N ALA A 87 -24.06 4.03 -18.10
CA ALA A 87 -23.64 5.39 -18.42
C ALA A 87 -23.16 5.50 -19.87
N ASP A 88 -23.59 6.55 -20.56
CA ASP A 88 -23.08 6.90 -21.89
C ASP A 88 -21.66 7.50 -21.79
N MET A 89 -20.85 7.34 -22.83
CA MET A 89 -19.51 7.93 -22.90
C MET A 89 -19.54 9.33 -23.52
N TYR A 90 -18.87 10.30 -22.90
CA TYR A 90 -18.67 11.65 -23.44
C TYR A 90 -17.19 11.97 -23.61
N LEU A 91 -16.85 12.88 -24.52
CA LEU A 91 -15.47 13.36 -24.71
C LEU A 91 -15.20 14.50 -23.72
N ASP A 92 -14.22 14.33 -22.83
CA ASP A 92 -13.83 15.36 -21.87
C ASP A 92 -12.76 16.29 -22.45
N GLU A 93 -13.16 17.52 -22.78
CA GLU A 93 -12.28 18.52 -23.41
C GLU A 93 -11.06 18.89 -22.55
N LYS A 94 -11.15 18.77 -21.22
CA LYS A 94 -9.99 19.01 -20.36
C LYS A 94 -8.97 17.89 -20.52
N VAL A 95 -9.40 16.63 -20.53
CA VAL A 95 -8.49 15.50 -20.80
C VAL A 95 -7.87 15.62 -22.19
N VAL A 96 -8.64 16.03 -23.21
CA VAL A 96 -8.11 16.30 -24.56
C VAL A 96 -6.99 17.36 -24.51
N SER A 97 -7.22 18.46 -23.79
CA SER A 97 -6.23 19.53 -23.64
C SER A 97 -4.97 19.05 -22.91
N ASP A 98 -5.13 18.31 -21.82
CA ASP A 98 -4.02 17.79 -21.01
C ASP A 98 -3.17 16.80 -21.83
N LEU A 99 -3.81 15.90 -22.59
CA LEU A 99 -3.13 14.97 -23.49
C LEU A 99 -2.30 15.71 -24.53
N LYS A 100 -2.88 16.71 -25.22
CA LYS A 100 -2.17 17.52 -26.21
C LYS A 100 -0.92 18.17 -25.61
N ALA A 101 -1.06 18.77 -24.42
CA ALA A 101 0.07 19.41 -23.72
C ALA A 101 1.17 18.40 -23.33
N ILE A 102 0.80 17.19 -22.92
CA ILE A 102 1.76 16.12 -22.59
C ILE A 102 2.57 15.70 -23.82
N PHE A 103 1.92 15.48 -24.96
CA PHE A 103 2.59 15.06 -26.19
C PHE A 103 3.44 16.18 -26.79
N GLU A 104 2.95 17.43 -26.76
CA GLU A 104 3.73 18.60 -27.17
C GLU A 104 5.02 18.75 -26.36
N LYS A 105 4.93 18.60 -25.03
CA LYS A 105 6.11 18.62 -24.14
C LYS A 105 7.10 17.47 -24.42
N ARG A 106 6.62 16.34 -24.94
CA ARG A 106 7.45 15.19 -25.35
C ARG A 106 8.02 15.33 -26.76
N GLY A 107 7.73 16.42 -27.47
CA GLY A 107 8.29 16.73 -28.78
C GLY A 107 7.68 15.92 -29.93
N GLY A 108 6.44 15.43 -29.78
CA GLY A 108 5.75 14.67 -30.82
C GLY A 108 4.26 14.95 -30.89
N ASP A 109 3.64 14.59 -32.01
CA ASP A 109 2.20 14.69 -32.18
C ASP A 109 1.48 13.55 -31.44
N MET A 110 0.30 13.86 -30.89
CA MET A 110 -0.54 12.86 -30.25
C MET A 110 -1.15 11.92 -31.31
N ALA A 111 -0.86 10.62 -31.23
CA ALA A 111 -1.50 9.63 -32.08
C ALA A 111 -3.01 9.53 -31.77
N GLU A 112 -3.83 9.31 -32.80
CA GLU A 112 -5.30 9.35 -32.71
C GLU A 112 -5.88 8.39 -31.65
N ASN A 113 -5.24 7.24 -31.43
CA ASN A 113 -5.67 6.26 -30.44
C ASN A 113 -5.64 6.79 -29.00
N ASN A 114 -4.80 7.79 -28.69
CA ASN A 114 -4.78 8.41 -27.36
C ASN A 114 -6.06 9.19 -27.06
N MET A 115 -6.82 9.60 -28.09
CA MET A 115 -8.10 10.26 -27.90
C MET A 115 -9.11 9.36 -27.17
N LYS A 116 -8.96 8.03 -27.29
CA LYS A 116 -9.75 7.05 -26.52
C LYS A 116 -9.68 7.34 -25.02
N GLN A 117 -8.54 7.78 -24.50
CA GLN A 117 -8.34 8.05 -23.08
C GLN A 117 -9.14 9.27 -22.58
N ALA A 118 -9.52 10.19 -23.47
CA ALA A 118 -10.31 11.37 -23.14
C ALA A 118 -11.81 11.14 -23.06
N TYR A 119 -12.31 9.97 -23.48
CA TYR A 119 -13.70 9.61 -23.22
C TYR A 119 -13.88 9.25 -21.74
N LEU A 120 -14.95 9.69 -21.11
CA LEU A 120 -15.31 9.36 -19.74
C LEU A 120 -16.81 9.00 -19.64
N PRO A 121 -17.22 8.21 -18.63
CA PRO A 121 -18.63 7.93 -18.43
C PRO A 121 -19.39 9.18 -17.96
N SER A 122 -20.60 9.39 -18.48
CA SER A 122 -21.46 10.50 -18.11
C SER A 122 -21.88 10.39 -16.64
N GLY A 123 -21.83 11.51 -15.91
CA GLY A 123 -22.12 11.54 -14.47
C GLY A 123 -20.99 11.01 -13.59
N CYS A 124 -19.82 10.66 -14.14
CA CYS A 124 -18.67 10.28 -13.34
C CYS A 124 -18.05 11.50 -12.62
N THR A 125 -17.30 11.22 -11.55
CA THR A 125 -16.34 12.15 -10.95
C THR A 125 -14.96 11.87 -11.56
N PRO A 126 -14.40 12.75 -12.41
CA PRO A 126 -13.10 12.53 -13.04
C PRO A 126 -11.93 12.76 -12.08
N PHE A 127 -10.89 11.94 -12.19
CA PHE A 127 -9.60 12.13 -11.54
C PHE A 127 -8.52 12.38 -12.60
N TYR A 128 -8.20 13.65 -12.84
CA TYR A 128 -7.23 14.05 -13.87
C TYR A 128 -5.80 13.64 -13.49
N ASN A 129 -5.08 13.00 -14.40
CA ASN A 129 -3.78 12.38 -14.12
C ASN A 129 -2.60 13.25 -14.57
N ALA A 130 -1.88 13.86 -13.63
CA ALA A 130 -0.65 14.60 -13.93
C ALA A 130 0.62 13.70 -13.98
N SER A 131 0.51 12.43 -13.57
CA SER A 131 1.60 11.45 -13.53
C SER A 131 1.70 10.60 -14.81
N GLY A 132 0.69 10.67 -15.69
CA GLY A 132 0.61 9.97 -16.96
C GLY A 132 -0.51 10.49 -17.87
N THR A 133 -1.09 9.62 -18.72
CA THR A 133 -2.04 10.06 -19.77
C THR A 133 -3.48 9.64 -19.50
N ALA A 134 -3.71 8.52 -18.82
CA ALA A 134 -5.05 8.01 -18.55
C ALA A 134 -5.64 8.68 -17.29
N PRO A 135 -6.76 9.42 -17.36
CA PRO A 135 -7.48 9.83 -16.16
C PRO A 135 -8.10 8.61 -15.46
N GLY A 136 -8.29 8.71 -14.16
CA GLY A 136 -9.21 7.84 -13.42
C GLY A 136 -10.61 8.44 -13.36
N PHE A 137 -11.57 7.69 -12.85
CA PHE A 137 -12.91 8.22 -12.55
C PHE A 137 -13.61 7.40 -11.47
N ALA A 138 -14.61 8.00 -10.81
CA ALA A 138 -15.59 7.30 -10.00
C ALA A 138 -16.99 7.40 -10.61
N LEU A 139 -17.77 6.34 -10.55
CA LEU A 139 -19.15 6.30 -11.05
C LEU A 139 -20.04 5.62 -10.03
N GLU A 140 -21.19 6.21 -9.75
CA GLU A 140 -22.15 5.72 -8.77
C GLU A 140 -23.46 5.33 -9.44
N LYS A 141 -24.03 4.20 -9.03
CA LYS A 141 -25.36 3.74 -9.43
C LYS A 141 -25.98 2.89 -8.34
N ASP A 142 -27.21 3.21 -7.96
CA ASP A 142 -28.01 2.43 -7.00
C ASP A 142 -27.28 2.13 -5.67
N GLY A 143 -26.48 3.09 -5.18
CA GLY A 143 -25.67 2.95 -3.97
C GLY A 143 -24.40 2.10 -4.13
N LYS A 144 -24.07 1.68 -5.35
CA LYS A 144 -22.82 1.00 -5.72
C LYS A 144 -21.86 1.98 -6.40
N ILE A 145 -20.57 1.86 -6.10
CA ILE A 145 -19.53 2.77 -6.58
C ILE A 145 -18.44 1.97 -7.32
N ALA A 146 -18.14 2.35 -8.55
CA ALA A 146 -16.94 1.91 -9.27
C ALA A 146 -15.90 3.03 -9.30
N VAL A 147 -14.67 2.74 -8.87
CA VAL A 147 -13.52 3.65 -9.03
C VAL A 147 -12.53 3.01 -9.98
N CYS A 148 -12.23 3.64 -11.12
CA CYS A 148 -11.28 3.14 -12.10
C CYS A 148 -9.97 3.93 -12.04
N LEU A 149 -8.86 3.20 -11.89
CA LEU A 149 -7.50 3.71 -11.83
C LEU A 149 -6.62 3.08 -12.92
N PRO A 150 -5.56 3.77 -13.37
CA PRO A 150 -4.63 3.25 -14.35
C PRO A 150 -3.81 2.07 -13.78
N GLY A 151 -3.26 1.25 -14.67
CA GLY A 151 -2.44 0.08 -14.31
C GLY A 151 -1.07 0.42 -13.74
N PRO A 152 -0.28 1.34 -14.33
CA PRO A 152 1.04 1.67 -13.82
C PRO A 152 1.02 2.16 -12.35
N PRO A 153 1.79 1.53 -11.43
CA PRO A 153 1.72 1.85 -10.00
C PRO A 153 1.99 3.32 -9.68
N ARG A 154 2.91 3.97 -10.40
CA ARG A 154 3.21 5.39 -10.20
C ARG A 154 2.01 6.30 -10.49
N GLU A 155 1.21 5.97 -11.50
CA GLU A 155 0.03 6.75 -11.88
C GLU A 155 -1.14 6.45 -10.95
N MET A 156 -1.36 5.17 -10.65
CA MET A 156 -2.39 4.69 -9.73
C MET A 156 -2.25 5.34 -8.36
N LYS A 157 -1.04 5.25 -7.75
CA LYS A 157 -0.76 5.86 -6.45
C LYS A 157 -0.94 7.36 -6.47
N TRP A 158 -0.49 8.03 -7.53
CA TRP A 158 -0.65 9.48 -7.66
C TRP A 158 -2.12 9.90 -7.69
N LEU A 159 -2.95 9.21 -8.48
CA LEU A 159 -4.39 9.48 -8.53
C LEU A 159 -5.09 9.13 -7.22
N PHE A 160 -4.63 8.08 -6.54
CA PHE A 160 -5.16 7.73 -5.24
C PHE A 160 -4.95 8.88 -4.25
N GLU A 161 -3.73 9.36 -4.11
CA GLU A 161 -3.37 10.42 -3.17
C GLU A 161 -3.92 11.81 -3.54
N ASN A 162 -4.10 12.11 -4.83
CA ASN A 162 -4.46 13.45 -5.31
C ASN A 162 -5.92 13.57 -5.78
N GLY A 163 -6.78 12.59 -5.46
CA GLY A 163 -8.19 12.68 -5.83
C GLY A 163 -9.06 11.57 -5.25
N VAL A 164 -8.68 10.29 -5.40
CA VAL A 164 -9.54 9.19 -4.93
C VAL A 164 -9.67 9.20 -3.42
N ARG A 165 -8.59 9.46 -2.68
CA ARG A 165 -8.62 9.54 -1.21
C ARG A 165 -9.71 10.52 -0.75
N ASP A 166 -9.63 11.78 -1.18
CA ASP A 166 -10.61 12.82 -0.85
C ASP A 166 -12.04 12.43 -1.26
N TYR A 167 -12.20 11.83 -2.44
CA TYR A 167 -13.50 11.33 -2.90
C TYR A 167 -14.04 10.21 -2.00
N LEU A 168 -13.19 9.29 -1.53
CA LEU A 168 -13.62 8.20 -0.67
C LEU A 168 -13.91 8.67 0.76
N GLU A 169 -13.26 9.72 1.23
CA GLU A 169 -13.45 10.26 2.59
C GLU A 169 -14.88 10.67 2.89
N GLN A 170 -15.66 11.06 1.88
CA GLN A 170 -17.07 11.41 2.04
C GLN A 170 -17.97 10.22 2.44
N PHE A 171 -17.50 8.98 2.25
CA PHE A 171 -18.24 7.75 2.60
C PHE A 171 -17.80 7.14 3.94
N ILE A 172 -16.83 7.76 4.62
CA ILE A 172 -16.30 7.27 5.89
C ILE A 172 -17.11 7.87 7.05
N GLU A 173 -17.93 7.06 7.70
CA GLU A 173 -18.70 7.50 8.88
C GLU A 173 -17.84 7.56 10.15
N LYS A 174 -16.88 6.65 10.31
CA LYS A 174 -16.03 6.53 11.51
C LYS A 174 -14.57 6.60 11.16
N LYS A 175 -13.78 7.24 12.03
CA LYS A 175 -12.33 7.37 11.87
C LYS A 175 -11.62 6.15 12.46
N MET A 176 -10.77 5.55 11.64
CA MET A 176 -9.92 4.42 12.00
C MET A 176 -8.51 4.93 12.31
N VAL A 177 -7.95 4.49 13.43
CA VAL A 177 -6.54 4.70 13.77
C VAL A 177 -5.95 3.33 14.09
N TYR A 178 -4.71 3.11 13.68
CA TYR A 178 -3.96 1.95 14.13
C TYR A 178 -2.49 2.28 14.34
N ARG A 179 -1.83 1.41 15.10
CA ARG A 179 -0.37 1.35 15.24
C ARG A 179 0.12 -0.05 14.92
N VAL A 180 1.31 -0.13 14.34
CA VAL A 180 2.01 -1.39 14.13
C VAL A 180 3.19 -1.43 15.11
N ILE A 181 3.10 -2.35 16.06
CA ILE A 181 4.14 -2.59 17.05
C ILE A 181 5.03 -3.70 16.51
N ARG A 182 6.34 -3.49 16.53
CA ARG A 182 7.30 -4.50 16.11
C ARG A 182 8.02 -5.11 17.31
N THR A 183 8.14 -6.43 17.27
CA THR A 183 8.77 -7.21 18.34
C THR A 183 9.91 -8.06 17.84
N ILE A 184 10.88 -8.32 18.71
CA ILE A 184 12.03 -9.17 18.47
C ILE A 184 12.28 -10.09 19.68
N GLY A 185 12.80 -11.29 19.43
CA GLY A 185 13.15 -12.24 20.50
C GLY A 185 11.99 -13.04 21.07
N ILE A 186 10.80 -12.95 20.48
CA ILE A 186 9.62 -13.75 20.80
C ILE A 186 8.97 -14.30 19.51
N GLY A 187 8.57 -15.57 19.53
CA GLY A 187 7.85 -16.20 18.42
C GLY A 187 6.36 -15.86 18.44
N GLU A 188 5.68 -15.97 17.29
CA GLU A 188 4.28 -15.55 17.13
C GLU A 188 3.35 -16.24 18.14
N SER A 189 3.46 -17.57 18.29
CA SER A 189 2.59 -18.33 19.21
C SER A 189 2.80 -17.94 20.68
N ASP A 190 4.03 -17.65 21.08
CA ASP A 190 4.33 -17.22 22.45
C ASP A 190 3.84 -15.79 22.70
N LEU A 191 3.98 -14.91 21.70
CA LEU A 191 3.47 -13.54 21.74
C LEU A 191 1.94 -13.52 21.82
N GLU A 192 1.26 -14.34 21.02
CA GLU A 192 -0.20 -14.48 21.07
C GLU A 192 -0.66 -14.99 22.44
N MET A 193 -0.02 -16.04 22.97
CA MET A 193 -0.31 -16.55 24.32
C MET A 193 -0.11 -15.50 25.41
N LEU A 194 0.95 -14.69 25.31
CA LEU A 194 1.23 -13.61 26.24
C LEU A 194 0.17 -12.49 26.18
N LEU A 195 -0.35 -12.21 24.98
CA LEU A 195 -1.37 -11.18 24.73
C LEU A 195 -2.81 -11.69 24.80
N MET A 196 -3.01 -12.99 25.04
CA MET A 196 -4.34 -13.62 25.14
C MET A 196 -5.29 -12.88 26.10
N PRO A 197 -4.85 -12.35 27.27
CA PRO A 197 -5.73 -11.56 28.14
C PRO A 197 -6.28 -10.27 27.51
N LEU A 198 -5.68 -9.79 26.42
CA LEU A 198 -6.15 -8.64 25.64
C LEU A 198 -6.94 -9.05 24.39
N ILE A 199 -6.62 -10.21 23.81
CA ILE A 199 -7.21 -10.72 22.56
C ILE A 199 -8.53 -11.47 22.82
N ASP A 200 -8.60 -12.24 23.91
CA ASP A 200 -9.78 -13.06 24.20
C ASP A 200 -11.01 -12.18 24.51
N GLY A 201 -12.09 -12.40 23.76
CA GLY A 201 -13.30 -11.58 23.84
C GLY A 201 -13.12 -10.11 23.45
N GLN A 202 -12.04 -9.77 22.73
CA GLN A 202 -11.77 -8.40 22.35
C GLN A 202 -12.91 -7.78 21.54
N THR A 203 -13.22 -6.55 21.87
CA THR A 203 -13.98 -5.61 21.06
C THR A 203 -13.06 -4.47 20.67
N ASP A 204 -13.53 -3.46 19.95
CA ASP A 204 -12.76 -2.24 19.71
C ASP A 204 -12.12 -1.68 21.01
N PRO A 205 -10.79 -1.43 21.06
CA PRO A 205 -9.77 -1.67 20.03
C PRO A 205 -9.34 -3.14 19.86
N THR A 206 -9.03 -3.55 18.63
CA THR A 206 -8.55 -4.91 18.32
C THR A 206 -7.02 -5.00 18.28
N VAL A 207 -6.49 -6.14 18.71
CA VAL A 207 -5.10 -6.56 18.64
C VAL A 207 -5.02 -7.80 17.73
N ALA A 208 -4.17 -7.73 16.71
CA ALA A 208 -3.90 -8.84 15.80
C ALA A 208 -2.40 -9.08 15.67
N THR A 209 -1.98 -10.36 15.72
CA THR A 209 -0.59 -10.80 15.54
C THR A 209 -0.35 -11.18 14.07
N TYR A 210 0.85 -10.88 13.57
CA TYR A 210 1.31 -11.33 12.25
C TYR A 210 2.77 -11.78 12.33
N ALA A 211 3.07 -12.97 11.83
CA ALA A 211 4.44 -13.42 11.63
C ALA A 211 5.11 -12.77 10.41
N LYS A 212 6.35 -12.34 10.61
CA LYS A 212 7.34 -12.10 9.56
C LYS A 212 8.58 -12.97 9.84
N GLU A 213 9.47 -13.11 8.87
CA GLU A 213 10.69 -13.90 9.06
C GLU A 213 11.61 -13.22 10.09
N GLY A 214 11.84 -13.87 11.23
CA GLY A 214 12.70 -13.36 12.30
C GLY A 214 12.08 -12.31 13.23
N GLU A 215 10.85 -11.86 12.97
CA GLU A 215 10.15 -10.81 13.72
C GLU A 215 8.65 -11.09 13.82
N CYS A 216 8.01 -10.59 14.86
CA CYS A 216 6.55 -10.59 14.96
C CYS A 216 6.04 -9.15 15.02
N THR A 217 4.96 -8.87 14.30
CA THR A 217 4.31 -7.56 14.33
C THR A 217 2.91 -7.67 14.91
N LEU A 218 2.52 -6.68 15.69
CA LEU A 218 1.18 -6.53 16.25
C LEU A 218 0.52 -5.32 15.60
N ARG A 219 -0.74 -5.46 15.22
CA ARG A 219 -1.57 -4.31 14.86
C ARG A 219 -2.56 -4.04 15.97
N VAL A 220 -2.52 -2.83 16.52
CA VAL A 220 -3.53 -2.32 17.44
C VAL A 220 -4.37 -1.32 16.68
N ALA A 221 -5.68 -1.55 16.56
CA ALA A 221 -6.55 -0.70 15.76
C ALA A 221 -7.85 -0.35 16.47
N SER A 222 -8.33 0.88 16.28
CA SER A 222 -9.61 1.33 16.79
C SER A 222 -10.38 2.16 15.78
N GLN A 223 -11.70 1.98 15.76
CA GLN A 223 -12.63 2.75 14.94
C GLN A 223 -13.63 3.49 15.83
N ARG A 224 -13.59 4.83 15.81
CA ARG A 224 -14.42 5.73 16.63
C ARG A 224 -15.03 6.85 15.79
N ASP A 225 -15.89 7.67 16.39
CA ASP A 225 -16.54 8.78 15.69
C ASP A 225 -15.53 9.89 15.35
N THR A 226 -14.45 10.02 16.13
CA THR A 226 -13.36 10.96 15.89
C THR A 226 -12.00 10.27 15.87
N ALA A 227 -11.03 10.87 15.16
CA ALA A 227 -9.68 10.33 15.08
C ALA A 227 -8.96 10.44 16.44
N GLU A 228 -9.25 11.47 17.23
CA GLU A 228 -8.70 11.69 18.56
C GLU A 228 -9.15 10.61 19.55
N GLU A 229 -10.43 10.22 19.51
CA GLU A 229 -10.95 9.13 20.34
C GLU A 229 -10.35 7.77 19.95
N ALA A 230 -10.24 7.51 18.64
CA ALA A 230 -9.61 6.29 18.13
C ALA A 230 -8.12 6.22 18.52
N ALA A 231 -7.39 7.33 18.39
CA ALA A 231 -5.99 7.43 18.78
C ALA A 231 -5.80 7.20 20.29
N ALA A 232 -6.63 7.83 21.13
CA ALA A 232 -6.57 7.62 22.57
C ALA A 232 -6.84 6.16 22.97
N ALA A 233 -7.78 5.49 22.29
CA ALA A 233 -8.08 4.08 22.53
C ALA A 233 -6.94 3.15 22.07
N VAL A 234 -6.33 3.44 20.92
CA VAL A 234 -5.12 2.74 20.44
C VAL A 234 -3.97 2.92 21.41
N ASP A 235 -3.72 4.14 21.90
CA ASP A 235 -2.63 4.44 22.83
C ASP A 235 -2.80 3.72 24.17
N ASP A 236 -4.02 3.65 24.72
CA ASP A 236 -4.35 2.87 25.91
C ASP A 236 -4.06 1.37 25.70
N MET A 237 -4.52 0.81 24.58
CA MET A 237 -4.26 -0.59 24.26
C MET A 237 -2.77 -0.87 24.03
N CYS A 238 -2.03 0.03 23.38
CA CYS A 238 -0.57 -0.07 23.24
C CYS A 238 0.13 -0.07 24.60
N ALA A 239 -0.32 0.74 25.56
CA ALA A 239 0.24 0.74 26.92
C ALA A 239 -0.02 -0.60 27.64
N ARG A 240 -1.19 -1.21 27.43
CA ARG A 240 -1.53 -2.55 27.97
C ARG A 240 -0.70 -3.65 27.31
N VAL A 241 -0.48 -3.58 26.00
CA VAL A 241 0.44 -4.48 25.26
C VAL A 241 1.86 -4.34 25.82
N ALA A 242 2.35 -3.11 26.01
CA ALA A 242 3.67 -2.85 26.56
C ALA A 242 3.84 -3.39 28.00
N ALA A 243 2.78 -3.37 28.81
CA ALA A 243 2.82 -3.94 30.15
C ALA A 243 3.02 -5.47 30.17
N LEU A 244 2.63 -6.17 29.10
CA LEU A 244 2.77 -7.62 28.96
C LEU A 244 4.01 -8.02 28.16
N ALA A 245 4.27 -7.36 27.04
CA ALA A 245 5.27 -7.75 26.03
C ALA A 245 6.37 -6.69 25.81
N GLY A 246 6.45 -5.66 26.65
CA GLY A 246 7.32 -4.49 26.44
C GLY A 246 8.81 -4.79 26.31
N GLU A 247 9.30 -5.91 26.88
CA GLU A 247 10.70 -6.31 26.74
C GLU A 247 11.07 -6.74 25.31
N TYR A 248 10.09 -7.14 24.51
CA TYR A 248 10.26 -7.59 23.14
C TYR A 248 10.03 -6.47 22.12
N ILE A 249 9.39 -5.36 22.53
CA ILE A 249 8.98 -4.28 21.61
C ILE A 249 10.17 -3.37 21.30
N TYR A 250 10.44 -3.17 20.01
CA TYR A 250 11.46 -2.23 19.55
C TYR A 250 10.90 -1.02 18.78
N SER A 251 9.68 -1.10 18.26
CA SER A 251 8.98 0.04 17.63
C SER A 251 7.47 -0.01 17.88
N TYR A 252 6.85 1.18 17.92
CA TYR A 252 5.38 1.36 17.98
C TYR A 252 4.80 1.97 16.68
N ASP A 253 5.67 2.31 15.73
CA ASP A 253 5.33 3.10 14.54
C ASP A 253 5.84 2.42 13.25
N ASP A 254 5.87 1.08 13.24
CA ASP A 254 6.34 0.23 12.12
C ASP A 254 7.78 0.46 11.63
N GLU A 255 8.63 1.14 12.42
CA GLU A 255 10.03 1.39 12.08
C GLU A 255 10.81 0.07 11.98
N ASP A 256 11.68 -0.06 10.98
CA ASP A 256 12.56 -1.23 10.88
C ASP A 256 13.65 -1.19 11.97
N LEU A 257 14.17 -2.36 12.38
CA LEU A 257 15.14 -2.46 13.47
C LEU A 257 16.40 -1.61 13.25
N ASN A 258 16.91 -1.58 12.02
CA ASN A 258 18.05 -0.76 11.62
C ASN A 258 17.76 0.74 11.78
N GLU A 259 16.55 1.21 11.44
CA GLU A 259 16.14 2.62 11.63
C GLU A 259 16.15 2.99 13.12
N VAL A 260 15.57 2.13 13.97
CA VAL A 260 15.54 2.33 15.43
C VAL A 260 16.95 2.36 16.01
N VAL A 261 17.82 1.43 15.60
CA VAL A 261 19.22 1.37 16.06
C VAL A 261 19.99 2.63 15.65
N VAL A 262 19.89 3.04 14.38
CA VAL A 262 20.57 4.25 13.88
C VAL A 262 20.11 5.47 14.64
N LYS A 263 18.80 5.65 14.84
CA LYS A 263 18.21 6.75 15.62
C LYS A 263 18.77 6.79 17.05
N ILE A 264 18.76 5.67 17.76
CA ILE A 264 19.29 5.59 19.14
C ILE A 264 20.78 5.95 19.21
N LEU A 265 21.58 5.48 18.25
CA LEU A 265 23.02 5.79 18.19
C LEU A 265 23.25 7.28 17.92
N LYS A 266 22.50 7.87 16.98
CA LYS A 266 22.56 9.31 16.68
C LYS A 266 22.21 10.16 17.89
N ASP A 267 21.07 9.87 18.53
CA ASP A 267 20.58 10.62 19.69
C ASP A 267 21.56 10.57 20.87
N LYS A 268 22.32 9.48 20.99
CA LYS A 268 23.36 9.31 22.03
C LYS A 268 24.75 9.78 21.61
N GLY A 269 24.94 10.20 20.35
CA GLY A 269 26.25 10.52 19.79
C GLY A 269 27.24 9.35 19.82
N LEU A 270 26.74 8.12 19.68
CA LEU A 270 27.53 6.90 19.69
C LEU A 270 27.84 6.43 18.27
N THR A 271 29.01 5.83 18.09
CA THR A 271 29.39 5.16 16.85
C THR A 271 29.57 3.66 17.05
N ILE A 272 29.39 2.92 15.98
CA ILE A 272 29.60 1.48 15.88
C ILE A 272 30.55 1.16 14.73
N ALA A 273 31.23 0.02 14.85
CA ALA A 273 32.01 -0.59 13.77
C ALA A 273 31.67 -2.08 13.69
N SER A 274 31.82 -2.69 12.52
CA SER A 274 31.53 -4.11 12.30
C SER A 274 32.69 -4.89 11.68
N ALA A 275 32.73 -6.18 11.99
CA ALA A 275 33.58 -7.17 11.33
C ALA A 275 32.72 -8.38 10.95
N GLU A 276 32.61 -8.64 9.65
CA GLU A 276 31.65 -9.57 9.06
C GLU A 276 32.35 -10.78 8.44
N SER A 277 31.77 -11.96 8.65
CA SER A 277 32.12 -13.19 7.91
C SER A 277 30.89 -13.64 7.13
N CYS A 278 30.04 -14.50 7.69
CA CYS A 278 28.91 -15.11 6.98
C CYS A 278 27.92 -14.10 6.37
N THR A 279 27.77 -12.92 6.95
CA THR A 279 26.90 -11.86 6.42
C THR A 279 27.49 -11.15 5.19
N GLY A 280 28.79 -11.24 4.95
CA GLY A 280 29.42 -10.76 3.72
C GLY A 280 29.26 -9.26 3.43
N GLY A 281 28.91 -8.43 4.41
CA GLY A 281 28.60 -7.01 4.24
C GLY A 281 27.13 -6.65 4.44
N LEU A 282 26.24 -7.64 4.61
CA LEU A 282 24.80 -7.40 4.81
C LEU A 282 24.51 -6.61 6.09
N PHE A 283 25.30 -6.78 7.16
CA PHE A 283 25.11 -5.98 8.37
C PHE A 283 25.41 -4.50 8.08
N ALA A 284 26.58 -4.20 7.51
CA ALA A 284 26.91 -2.83 7.15
C ALA A 284 25.90 -2.24 6.15
N GLY A 285 25.50 -3.03 5.14
CA GLY A 285 24.45 -2.67 4.19
C GLY A 285 23.18 -2.21 4.89
N SER A 286 22.65 -3.02 5.81
CA SER A 286 21.42 -2.72 6.55
C SER A 286 21.49 -1.40 7.34
N ILE A 287 22.65 -1.07 7.90
CA ILE A 287 22.86 0.21 8.59
C ILE A 287 22.93 1.35 7.59
N THR A 288 23.69 1.18 6.49
CA THR A 288 23.88 2.23 5.47
C THR A 288 22.66 2.52 4.59
N ASP A 289 21.69 1.60 4.56
CA ASP A 289 20.40 1.82 3.90
C ASP A 289 19.56 2.91 4.59
N VAL A 290 19.86 3.20 5.87
CA VAL A 290 19.19 4.26 6.63
C VAL A 290 19.85 5.62 6.38
N PRO A 291 19.10 6.66 5.94
CA PRO A 291 19.64 8.00 5.77
C PRO A 291 20.31 8.55 7.04
N GLY A 292 21.52 9.08 6.88
CA GLY A 292 22.32 9.61 8.00
C GLY A 292 23.19 8.57 8.73
N ALA A 293 23.26 7.32 8.24
CA ALA A 293 24.10 6.27 8.81
C ALA A 293 25.59 6.62 8.94
N SER A 294 26.11 7.56 8.15
CA SER A 294 27.50 8.01 8.22
C SER A 294 27.86 8.68 9.55
N GLU A 295 26.88 9.14 10.32
CA GLU A 295 27.08 9.70 11.66
C GLU A 295 27.33 8.61 12.72
N VAL A 296 26.92 7.36 12.45
CA VAL A 296 26.95 6.27 13.44
C VAL A 296 27.84 5.09 13.03
N LEU A 297 27.94 4.73 11.75
CA LEU A 297 28.80 3.65 11.30
C LEU A 297 30.19 4.19 10.93
N SER A 298 31.19 3.96 11.79
CA SER A 298 32.55 4.47 11.58
C SER A 298 33.35 3.64 10.58
N SER A 299 33.16 2.32 10.58
CA SER A 299 33.88 1.38 9.72
C SER A 299 33.19 0.02 9.68
N SER A 300 33.37 -0.70 8.57
CA SER A 300 33.00 -2.12 8.46
C SER A 300 34.09 -2.89 7.72
N TYR A 301 34.40 -4.09 8.20
CA TYR A 301 35.37 -5.02 7.61
C TYR A 301 34.68 -6.31 7.21
N VAL A 302 34.75 -6.72 5.95
CA VAL A 302 34.34 -8.06 5.53
C VAL A 302 35.56 -8.97 5.48
N THR A 303 35.76 -9.77 6.53
CA THR A 303 36.92 -10.67 6.71
C THR A 303 36.50 -12.13 6.56
N TYR A 304 36.18 -12.54 5.33
CA TYR A 304 35.59 -13.87 5.08
C TYR A 304 36.57 -15.03 5.31
N SER A 305 37.86 -14.85 5.01
CA SER A 305 38.90 -15.88 5.19
C SER A 305 39.60 -15.78 6.56
N ASN A 306 40.19 -16.89 7.03
CA ASN A 306 41.02 -16.88 8.24
C ASN A 306 42.21 -15.92 8.10
N GLU A 307 42.82 -15.87 6.92
CA GLU A 307 43.93 -14.96 6.63
C GLU A 307 43.52 -13.49 6.82
N SER A 308 42.38 -13.07 6.24
CA SER A 308 41.88 -11.70 6.39
C SER A 308 41.48 -11.37 7.83
N LYS A 309 40.91 -12.33 8.58
CA LYS A 309 40.59 -12.15 10.01
C LYS A 309 41.84 -11.85 10.84
N ILE A 310 42.92 -12.59 10.62
CA ILE A 310 44.18 -12.42 11.35
C ILE A 310 44.86 -11.12 10.91
N LYS A 311 44.99 -10.90 9.60
CA LYS A 311 45.80 -9.81 9.04
C LYS A 311 45.16 -8.44 9.21
N GLU A 312 43.85 -8.33 8.98
CA GLU A 312 43.19 -7.01 8.88
C GLU A 312 42.62 -6.53 10.22
N ILE A 313 42.17 -7.46 11.08
CA ILE A 313 41.51 -7.12 12.36
C ILE A 313 42.09 -7.84 13.59
N GLY A 314 43.13 -8.66 13.43
CA GLY A 314 43.87 -9.25 14.54
C GLY A 314 43.13 -10.36 15.31
N VAL A 315 42.29 -11.16 14.65
CA VAL A 315 41.68 -12.34 15.30
C VAL A 315 42.78 -13.33 15.72
N PRO A 316 42.82 -13.80 16.98
CA PRO A 316 43.83 -14.73 17.50
C PRO A 316 43.86 -16.11 16.85
#